data_AF-A0A4D4JLB0-F1
#
_entry.id   AF-A0A4D4JLB0-F1
#
_cell.length_a   1.000
_cell.length_b   1.000
_cell.length_c   1.000
_cell.angle_alpha   90.00
_cell.angle_beta   90.00
_cell.angle_gamma   90.00
#
_symmetry.space_group_name_H-M   'P 1'
#
loop_
_entity.id
_entity.type
_entity.pdbx_description
1 polymer ?
#
loop_
_entity_poly.entity_id
_entity_poly.type
_entity_poly.pdbx_seq_one_letter_code
_entity_poly.pdbx_strand_id
1 'polypeptide(L)'
;MTKPLDELFTDSLACDDNHVAHHPLLMLRKASLVEVMRFTEQKSDANYALSLLREMFSIDSWWGDAKRLEKFFQLAGELQFWMLAEANGVPIARVPEARTKMPDFRLNSTAAWAPRFEVKTLSVAHGFRNIDAMMEGAVESQIDLDAQQARGVTFATNEQELSTHGHTESDRSITAMCENLIDKTQNNIKGGQYSAATTFLVLNLMLIDSARTGNSMLRPVTPGWPNAWSVNTGVLWSVGFGHVDQLVHGEPEFEGKPAIEGRLGRQGILENPDYQDVKGILFVMHSRIGAAIYGLWRSKDHTHWWDHEQDLADVLVKLTQNNYNDELDTYGFNLSTAP
;
A
#
# COMPACT_ATOMS: atom_id res chain seq x y z
N MET A 1 -26.05 -10.33 22.30
CA MET A 1 -25.12 -9.27 21.86
C MET A 1 -24.51 -9.72 20.54
N THR A 2 -24.44 -8.85 19.53
CA THR A 2 -23.73 -9.16 18.28
C THR A 2 -22.23 -9.27 18.56
N LYS A 3 -21.58 -10.29 18.02
CA LYS A 3 -20.14 -10.52 18.17
C LYS A 3 -19.34 -9.32 17.61
N PRO A 4 -18.26 -8.87 18.28
CA PRO A 4 -17.35 -7.84 17.75
C PRO A 4 -16.79 -8.22 16.38
N LEU A 5 -16.49 -7.22 15.55
CA LEU A 5 -16.09 -7.40 14.16
C LEU A 5 -14.69 -8.00 14.04
N ASP A 6 -13.77 -7.63 14.93
CA ASP A 6 -12.43 -8.19 14.99
C ASP A 6 -12.44 -9.66 15.41
N GLU A 7 -13.35 -10.02 16.33
CA GLU A 7 -13.57 -11.42 16.67
C GLU A 7 -14.23 -12.19 15.51
N LEU A 8 -15.22 -11.61 14.81
CA LEU A 8 -15.80 -12.24 13.60
C LEU A 8 -14.75 -12.48 12.51
N PHE A 9 -13.88 -11.49 12.27
CA PHE A 9 -12.76 -11.62 11.34
C PHE A 9 -11.85 -12.77 11.79
N THR A 10 -11.41 -12.76 13.04
CA THR A 10 -10.48 -13.77 13.57
C THR A 10 -11.08 -15.17 13.54
N ASP A 11 -12.35 -15.32 13.92
CA ASP A 11 -13.09 -16.58 13.85
C ASP A 11 -13.26 -17.09 12.42
N SER A 12 -13.54 -16.19 11.46
CA SER A 12 -13.68 -16.56 10.05
C SER A 12 -12.38 -17.08 9.44
N LEU A 13 -11.24 -16.74 10.05
CA LEU A 13 -9.93 -17.31 9.74
C LEU A 13 -9.63 -18.56 10.56
N ALA A 14 -10.35 -18.80 11.66
CA ALA A 14 -10.11 -19.89 12.62
C ALA A 14 -10.96 -21.15 12.37
N CYS A 15 -11.85 -21.17 11.36
CA CYS A 15 -12.46 -22.42 10.88
C CYS A 15 -11.39 -23.23 10.13
N ASP A 16 -10.92 -24.39 10.55
CA ASP A 16 -11.26 -25.30 11.64
C ASP A 16 -9.91 -25.92 12.10
N ASP A 17 -9.87 -26.45 13.32
CA ASP A 17 -8.70 -27.04 14.01
C ASP A 17 -8.01 -28.23 13.30
N ASN A 18 -8.23 -28.48 12.00
CA ASN A 18 -7.52 -29.50 11.22
C ASN A 18 -7.55 -29.19 9.70
N HIS A 19 -6.41 -28.76 9.14
CA HIS A 19 -6.04 -28.90 7.71
C HIS A 19 -6.59 -27.91 6.66
N VAL A 20 -7.08 -26.71 7.02
CA VAL A 20 -7.45 -25.69 6.02
C VAL A 20 -6.33 -24.66 5.87
N ALA A 21 -5.78 -24.54 4.66
CA ALA A 21 -4.74 -23.54 4.36
C ALA A 21 -5.27 -22.11 4.51
N HIS A 22 -4.54 -21.27 5.23
CA HIS A 22 -4.86 -19.85 5.36
C HIS A 22 -4.30 -19.04 4.20
N HIS A 23 -5.03 -18.02 3.75
CA HIS A 23 -4.51 -17.11 2.75
C HIS A 23 -3.31 -16.30 3.30
N PRO A 24 -2.12 -16.35 2.67
CA PRO A 24 -0.88 -15.80 3.23
C PRO A 24 -0.93 -14.29 3.49
N LEU A 25 -1.57 -13.52 2.60
CA LEU A 25 -1.74 -12.07 2.80
C LEU A 25 -2.60 -11.72 4.03
N LEU A 26 -3.62 -12.51 4.35
CA LEU A 26 -4.45 -12.27 5.53
C LEU A 26 -3.65 -12.55 6.81
N MET A 27 -2.82 -13.60 6.80
CA MET A 27 -1.93 -13.92 7.91
C MET A 27 -0.86 -12.84 8.11
N LEU A 28 -0.23 -12.39 7.02
CA LEU A 28 0.78 -11.33 7.05
C LEU A 28 0.23 -10.00 7.59
N ARG A 29 -1.05 -9.70 7.31
CA ARG A 29 -1.70 -8.43 7.67
C ARG A 29 -2.67 -8.54 8.86
N LYS A 30 -2.75 -9.71 9.51
CA LYS A 30 -3.77 -10.01 10.53
C LYS A 30 -3.85 -8.96 11.63
N ALA A 31 -2.72 -8.57 12.20
CA ALA A 31 -2.67 -7.60 13.30
C ALA A 31 -3.24 -6.23 12.88
N SER A 32 -2.82 -5.70 11.74
CA SER A 32 -3.33 -4.42 11.25
C SER A 32 -4.80 -4.49 10.84
N LEU A 33 -5.22 -5.60 10.23
CA LEU A 33 -6.63 -5.82 9.88
C LEU A 33 -7.53 -5.86 11.12
N VAL A 34 -7.09 -6.47 12.22
CA VAL A 34 -7.81 -6.46 13.50
C VAL A 34 -7.99 -5.04 14.03
N GLU A 35 -6.96 -4.18 13.95
CA GLU A 35 -7.07 -2.77 14.33
C GLU A 35 -8.09 -2.03 13.46
N VAL A 36 -8.06 -2.26 12.15
CA VAL A 36 -9.05 -1.70 11.21
C VAL A 36 -10.47 -2.13 11.56
N MET A 37 -10.68 -3.41 11.92
CA MET A 37 -12.01 -3.90 12.33
C MET A 37 -12.50 -3.18 13.60
N ARG A 38 -11.63 -3.04 14.62
CA ARG A 38 -11.96 -2.31 15.86
C ARG A 38 -12.28 -0.85 15.61
N PHE A 39 -11.48 -0.17 14.80
CA PHE A 39 -11.73 1.21 14.38
C PHE A 39 -13.10 1.34 13.71
N THR A 40 -13.42 0.42 12.80
CA THR A 40 -14.68 0.43 12.05
C THR A 40 -15.90 0.34 12.96
N GLU A 41 -15.86 -0.49 14.01
CA GLU A 41 -16.97 -0.60 14.96
C GLU A 41 -17.15 0.64 15.84
N GLN A 42 -16.04 1.33 16.16
CA GLN A 42 -16.07 2.53 16.98
C GLN A 42 -16.50 3.78 16.19
N LYS A 43 -16.40 3.73 14.86
CA LYS A 43 -16.68 4.87 13.98
C LYS A 43 -18.11 4.82 13.44
N SER A 44 -18.99 5.66 14.00
CA SER A 44 -20.39 5.78 13.55
C SER A 44 -20.52 6.02 12.05
N ASP A 45 -19.61 6.80 11.49
CA ASP A 45 -19.64 7.21 10.09
C ASP A 45 -19.13 6.08 9.16
N ALA A 46 -18.63 4.97 9.71
CA ALA A 46 -18.22 3.77 8.99
C ALA A 46 -19.30 2.68 8.94
N ASN A 47 -20.56 2.99 9.28
CA ASN A 47 -21.68 2.03 9.29
C ASN A 47 -21.90 1.29 7.96
N TYR A 48 -21.60 1.94 6.82
CA TYR A 48 -21.66 1.31 5.50
C TYR A 48 -20.67 0.13 5.41
N ALA A 49 -19.43 0.34 5.87
CA ALA A 49 -18.38 -0.65 5.85
C ALA A 49 -18.65 -1.75 6.88
N LEU A 50 -19.14 -1.38 8.07
CA LEU A 50 -19.53 -2.33 9.11
C LEU A 50 -20.57 -3.34 8.58
N SER A 51 -21.56 -2.85 7.84
CA SER A 51 -22.62 -3.71 7.27
C SER A 51 -22.06 -4.65 6.19
N LEU A 52 -21.21 -4.14 5.29
CA LEU A 52 -20.57 -4.94 4.24
C LEU A 52 -19.61 -6.01 4.80
N LEU A 53 -18.83 -5.66 5.83
CA LEU A 53 -17.90 -6.60 6.47
C LEU A 53 -18.67 -7.70 7.21
N ARG A 54 -19.75 -7.35 7.92
CA ARG A 54 -20.60 -8.34 8.58
C ARG A 54 -21.30 -9.27 7.60
N GLU A 55 -21.80 -8.74 6.48
CA GLU A 55 -22.34 -9.56 5.38
C GLU A 55 -21.27 -10.52 4.85
N MET A 56 -20.06 -10.02 4.59
CA MET A 56 -18.96 -10.83 4.08
C MET A 56 -18.54 -11.94 5.05
N PHE A 57 -18.38 -11.63 6.34
CA PHE A 57 -17.98 -12.60 7.37
C PHE A 57 -19.09 -13.58 7.74
N SER A 58 -20.34 -13.35 7.31
CA SER A 58 -21.42 -14.34 7.44
C SER A 58 -21.30 -15.49 6.44
N ILE A 59 -20.39 -15.39 5.47
CA ILE A 59 -20.17 -16.40 4.45
C ILE A 59 -18.96 -17.24 4.83
N ASP A 60 -19.17 -18.56 4.95
CA ASP A 60 -18.11 -19.51 5.22
C ASP A 60 -17.01 -19.41 4.15
N SER A 61 -15.76 -19.41 4.61
CA SER A 61 -14.57 -19.34 3.76
C SER A 61 -14.61 -18.21 2.72
N TRP A 62 -15.18 -17.04 3.07
CA TRP A 62 -15.27 -15.87 2.19
C TRP A 62 -13.93 -15.48 1.56
N TRP A 63 -12.84 -15.73 2.28
CA TRP A 63 -11.46 -15.46 1.88
C TRP A 63 -10.93 -16.41 0.80
N GLY A 64 -11.60 -17.53 0.54
CA GLY A 64 -11.26 -18.46 -0.54
C GLY A 64 -11.76 -18.02 -1.92
N ASP A 65 -12.62 -17.00 -2.01
CA ASP A 65 -13.04 -16.39 -3.26
C ASP A 65 -12.21 -15.13 -3.52
N ALA A 66 -11.38 -15.14 -4.57
CA ALA A 66 -10.47 -14.02 -4.86
C ALA A 66 -11.18 -12.68 -5.09
N LYS A 67 -12.42 -12.67 -5.64
CA LYS A 67 -13.16 -11.41 -5.84
C LYS A 67 -13.63 -10.83 -4.52
N ARG A 68 -14.10 -11.67 -3.60
CA ARG A 68 -14.50 -11.25 -2.25
C ARG A 68 -13.29 -10.82 -1.44
N LEU A 69 -12.19 -11.55 -1.55
CA LEU A 69 -10.95 -11.19 -0.88
C LEU A 69 -10.40 -9.85 -1.40
N GLU A 70 -10.41 -9.62 -2.71
CA GLU A 70 -10.03 -8.32 -3.29
C GLU A 70 -10.96 -7.20 -2.80
N LYS A 71 -12.28 -7.42 -2.78
CA LYS A 71 -13.24 -6.45 -2.23
C LYS A 71 -13.01 -6.16 -0.75
N PHE A 72 -12.66 -7.17 0.04
CA PHE A 72 -12.29 -7.02 1.44
C PHE A 72 -11.08 -6.09 1.59
N PHE A 73 -10.00 -6.35 0.85
CA PHE A 73 -8.78 -5.55 0.93
C PHE A 73 -8.97 -4.12 0.40
N GLN A 74 -9.85 -3.91 -0.58
CA GLN A 74 -10.25 -2.57 -1.00
C GLN A 74 -10.92 -1.80 0.16
N LEU A 75 -11.93 -2.40 0.78
CA LEU A 75 -12.66 -1.78 1.89
C LEU A 75 -11.76 -1.58 3.12
N ALA A 76 -10.97 -2.58 3.49
CA ALA A 76 -10.03 -2.50 4.60
C ALA A 76 -8.94 -1.44 4.33
N GLY A 77 -8.48 -1.29 3.08
CA GLY A 77 -7.50 -0.29 2.71
C GLY A 77 -8.01 1.15 2.82
N GLU A 78 -9.28 1.39 2.46
CA GLU A 78 -9.96 2.68 2.69
C GLU A 78 -10.06 3.01 4.17
N LEU A 79 -10.54 2.06 4.98
CA LEU A 79 -10.69 2.22 6.42
C LEU A 79 -9.36 2.40 7.14
N GLN A 80 -8.31 1.71 6.69
CA GLN A 80 -6.97 1.85 7.28
C GLN A 80 -6.39 3.24 7.02
N PHE A 81 -6.56 3.80 5.81
CA PHE A 81 -6.15 5.18 5.56
C PHE A 81 -6.89 6.15 6.50
N TRP A 82 -8.19 5.96 6.68
CA TRP A 82 -8.97 6.78 7.62
C TRP A 82 -8.47 6.66 9.05
N MET A 83 -8.26 5.44 9.54
CA MET A 83 -7.72 5.17 10.86
C MET A 83 -6.36 5.86 11.07
N LEU A 84 -5.44 5.74 10.11
CA LEU A 84 -4.11 6.35 10.18
C LEU A 84 -4.17 7.88 10.14
N ALA A 85 -5.04 8.46 9.31
CA ALA A 85 -5.22 9.91 9.25
C ALA A 85 -5.68 10.47 10.61
N GLU A 86 -6.65 9.81 11.26
CA GLU A 86 -7.13 10.23 12.58
C GLU A 86 -6.09 10.03 13.68
N ALA A 87 -5.37 8.90 13.65
CA ALA A 87 -4.25 8.66 14.56
C ALA A 87 -3.16 9.74 14.44
N ASN A 88 -2.98 10.27 13.23
CA ASN A 88 -2.04 11.36 12.94
C ASN A 88 -2.62 12.76 13.20
N GLY A 89 -3.80 12.86 13.83
CA GLY A 89 -4.42 14.12 14.20
C GLY A 89 -5.04 14.87 13.02
N VAL A 90 -5.34 14.17 11.92
CA VAL A 90 -5.97 14.72 10.72
C VAL A 90 -7.37 14.12 10.56
N PRO A 91 -8.41 14.79 11.10
CA PRO A 91 -9.77 14.28 11.01
C PRO A 91 -10.26 14.39 9.57
N ILE A 92 -10.59 13.25 8.97
CA ILE A 92 -11.19 13.17 7.62
C ILE A 92 -12.60 12.61 7.70
N ALA A 93 -13.39 12.87 6.67
CA ALA A 93 -14.74 12.35 6.52
C ALA A 93 -14.92 11.73 5.14
N ARG A 94 -15.67 10.63 5.07
CA ARG A 94 -16.10 10.02 3.80
C ARG A 94 -16.98 11.02 3.05
N VAL A 95 -16.70 11.19 1.76
CA VAL A 95 -17.59 11.91 0.86
C VAL A 95 -18.71 10.96 0.45
N PRO A 96 -19.99 11.32 0.62
CA PRO A 96 -21.10 10.47 0.20
C PRO A 96 -21.09 10.20 -1.30
N GLU A 97 -21.50 8.99 -1.70
CA GLU A 97 -21.65 8.65 -3.11
C GLU A 97 -22.65 9.59 -3.80
N ALA A 98 -22.25 10.13 -4.95
CA ALA A 98 -23.10 10.99 -5.77
C ALA A 98 -23.04 10.55 -7.24
N ARG A 99 -23.94 11.11 -8.05
CA ARG A 99 -23.96 10.85 -9.51
C ARG A 99 -22.67 11.29 -10.21
N THR A 100 -21.97 12.27 -9.65
CA THR A 100 -20.66 12.74 -10.12
C THR A 100 -19.55 11.99 -9.40
N LYS A 101 -18.51 11.60 -10.13
CA LYS A 101 -17.30 11.01 -9.54
C LYS A 101 -16.68 12.02 -8.57
N MET A 102 -16.53 11.63 -7.31
CA MET A 102 -15.89 12.43 -6.27
C MET A 102 -14.81 11.61 -5.58
N PRO A 103 -13.78 12.28 -5.01
CA PRO A 103 -12.84 11.66 -4.11
C PRO A 103 -13.50 10.91 -2.95
N ASP A 104 -12.84 9.88 -2.45
CA ASP A 104 -13.37 9.07 -1.36
C ASP A 104 -13.49 9.84 -0.05
N PHE A 105 -12.46 10.58 0.34
CA PHE A 105 -12.43 11.34 1.59
C PHE A 105 -12.14 12.83 1.37
N ARG A 106 -12.50 13.62 2.38
CA ARG A 106 -12.13 15.02 2.52
C ARG A 106 -11.66 15.29 3.93
N LEU A 107 -10.78 16.28 4.10
CA LEU A 107 -10.52 16.85 5.42
C LEU A 107 -11.86 17.31 6.04
N ASN A 108 -12.06 17.08 7.34
CA ASN A 108 -13.23 17.55 8.07
C ASN A 108 -13.12 19.05 8.34
N SER A 109 -13.16 19.83 7.26
CA SER A 109 -13.07 21.28 7.24
C SER A 109 -14.00 21.84 6.16
N THR A 110 -14.55 23.01 6.40
CA THR A 110 -15.37 23.75 5.42
C THR A 110 -14.54 24.73 4.59
N ALA A 111 -13.23 24.81 4.83
CA ALA A 111 -12.35 25.70 4.09
C ALA A 111 -12.23 25.30 2.62
N ALA A 112 -12.09 26.29 1.73
CA ALA A 112 -11.95 26.05 0.29
C ALA A 112 -10.67 25.29 -0.08
N TRP A 113 -9.60 25.46 0.71
CA TRP A 113 -8.32 24.76 0.55
C TRP A 113 -8.36 23.30 1.01
N ALA A 114 -9.43 22.88 1.71
CA ALA A 114 -9.49 21.58 2.37
C ALA A 114 -9.20 20.44 1.38
N PRO A 115 -8.13 19.64 1.62
CA PRO A 115 -7.73 18.62 0.67
C PRO A 115 -8.74 17.48 0.61
N ARG A 116 -8.74 16.80 -0.53
CA ARG A 116 -9.48 15.56 -0.77
C ARG A 116 -8.52 14.41 -1.03
N PHE A 117 -8.99 13.20 -0.78
CA PHE A 117 -8.19 11.99 -0.88
C PHE A 117 -8.97 10.93 -1.66
N GLU A 118 -8.42 10.48 -2.77
CA GLU A 118 -8.93 9.35 -3.54
C GLU A 118 -8.13 8.11 -3.18
N VAL A 119 -8.77 7.09 -2.60
CA VAL A 119 -8.07 5.92 -2.05
C VAL A 119 -8.17 4.76 -3.01
N LYS A 120 -7.03 4.11 -3.28
CA LYS A 120 -6.91 2.97 -4.17
C LYS A 120 -6.02 1.92 -3.52
N THR A 121 -6.58 0.76 -3.22
CA THR A 121 -5.78 -0.41 -2.83
C THR A 121 -5.26 -1.06 -4.11
N LEU A 122 -3.94 -1.02 -4.31
CA LEU A 122 -3.34 -1.63 -5.49
C LEU A 122 -3.35 -3.15 -5.35
N SER A 123 -3.95 -3.84 -6.32
CA SER A 123 -4.00 -5.31 -6.37
C SER A 123 -2.65 -5.90 -6.76
N VAL A 124 -2.43 -7.19 -6.51
CA VAL A 124 -1.23 -7.95 -6.97
C VAL A 124 -1.14 -7.98 -8.51
N ALA A 125 0.02 -8.31 -9.07
CA ALA A 125 0.15 -8.46 -10.53
C ALA A 125 -0.84 -9.51 -11.03
N HIS A 126 -1.47 -9.28 -12.18
CA HIS A 126 -2.58 -10.12 -12.71
C HIS A 126 -3.85 -10.21 -11.84
N GLY A 127 -3.95 -9.40 -10.77
CA GLY A 127 -5.14 -9.25 -9.93
C GLY A 127 -5.60 -10.56 -9.29
N PHE A 128 -6.91 -10.82 -9.33
CA PHE A 128 -7.54 -12.01 -8.75
C PHE A 128 -6.89 -13.35 -9.14
N ARG A 129 -6.34 -13.48 -10.35
CA ARG A 129 -5.69 -14.73 -10.78
C ARG A 129 -4.45 -15.07 -9.96
N ASN A 130 -3.70 -14.06 -9.53
CA ASN A 130 -2.53 -14.28 -8.68
C ASN A 130 -2.93 -14.49 -7.22
N ILE A 131 -4.07 -13.93 -6.79
CA ILE A 131 -4.68 -14.25 -5.49
C ILE A 131 -5.11 -15.73 -5.46
N ASP A 132 -5.76 -16.22 -6.52
CA ASP A 132 -6.12 -17.63 -6.67
C ASP A 132 -4.86 -18.53 -6.64
N ALA A 133 -3.81 -18.18 -7.40
CA ALA A 133 -2.56 -18.94 -7.42
C ALA A 133 -1.84 -18.96 -6.05
N MET A 134 -1.85 -17.84 -5.31
CA MET A 134 -1.33 -17.77 -3.94
C MET A 134 -2.11 -18.70 -2.99
N MET A 135 -3.43 -18.79 -3.18
CA MET A 135 -4.29 -19.66 -2.39
C MET A 135 -4.06 -21.14 -2.73
N GLU A 136 -3.88 -21.48 -4.01
CA GLU A 136 -3.50 -22.83 -4.45
C GLU A 136 -2.15 -23.25 -3.83
N GLY A 137 -1.13 -22.38 -3.92
CA GLY A 137 0.17 -22.63 -3.28
C GLY A 137 0.06 -22.78 -1.76
N ALA A 138 -0.85 -22.04 -1.11
CA ALA A 138 -1.10 -22.20 0.32
C ALA A 138 -1.65 -23.59 0.67
N VAL A 139 -2.57 -24.10 -0.15
CA VAL A 139 -3.12 -25.46 0.01
C VAL A 139 -2.04 -26.52 -0.19
N GLU A 140 -1.22 -26.39 -1.23
CA GLU A 140 -0.14 -27.33 -1.51
C GLU A 140 0.89 -27.39 -0.37
N SER A 141 1.30 -26.24 0.16
CA SER A 141 2.20 -26.21 1.32
C SER A 141 1.58 -26.83 2.57
N GLN A 142 0.28 -26.62 2.82
CA GLN A 142 -0.39 -27.25 3.96
C GLN A 142 -0.43 -28.77 3.81
N ILE A 143 -0.72 -29.27 2.61
CA ILE A 143 -0.69 -30.71 2.30
C ILE A 143 0.71 -31.29 2.55
N ASP A 144 1.76 -30.58 2.14
CA ASP A 144 3.13 -31.03 2.37
C ASP A 144 3.50 -31.03 3.86
N LEU A 145 3.14 -29.98 4.61
CA LEU A 145 3.34 -29.92 6.06
C LEU A 145 2.61 -31.07 6.77
N ASP A 146 1.36 -31.34 6.41
CA ASP A 146 0.58 -32.45 6.96
C ASP A 146 1.23 -33.81 6.63
N ALA A 147 1.74 -33.97 5.41
CA ALA A 147 2.48 -35.17 5.01
C ALA A 147 3.82 -35.33 5.74
N GLN A 148 4.54 -34.24 6.02
CA GLN A 148 5.76 -34.25 6.84
C GLN A 148 5.43 -34.65 8.30
N GLN A 149 4.37 -34.08 8.87
CA GLN A 149 3.91 -34.43 10.22
C GLN A 149 3.46 -35.90 10.31
N ALA A 150 2.68 -36.38 9.34
CA ALA A 150 2.24 -37.77 9.27
C ALA A 150 3.40 -38.77 9.14
N ARG A 151 4.52 -38.35 8.53
CA ARG A 151 5.77 -39.11 8.45
C ARG A 151 6.60 -39.07 9.74
N GLY A 152 6.14 -38.35 10.78
CA GLY A 152 6.82 -38.24 12.07
C GLY A 152 8.08 -37.36 12.05
N VAL A 153 8.19 -36.46 11.07
CA VAL A 153 9.33 -35.54 10.97
C VAL A 153 9.29 -34.57 12.16
N THR A 154 10.41 -34.45 12.88
CA THR A 154 10.47 -33.65 14.14
C THR A 154 10.26 -32.16 13.91
N PHE A 155 10.63 -31.65 12.74
CA PHE A 155 10.42 -30.27 12.32
C PHE A 155 9.89 -30.27 10.89
N ALA A 156 8.62 -29.90 10.72
CA ALA A 156 8.04 -29.68 9.40
C ALA A 156 8.26 -28.23 8.99
N THR A 157 8.76 -28.00 7.78
CA THR A 157 9.01 -26.67 7.22
C THR A 157 8.60 -26.63 5.77
N ASN A 158 8.08 -25.49 5.33
CA ASN A 158 7.74 -25.23 3.95
C ASN A 158 8.04 -23.75 3.67
N GLU A 159 8.56 -23.46 2.48
CA GLU A 159 8.85 -22.11 2.03
C GLU A 159 7.83 -21.71 0.96
N GLN A 160 7.18 -20.57 1.17
CA GLN A 160 6.24 -19.99 0.22
C GLN A 160 6.81 -18.71 -0.34
N GLU A 161 6.91 -18.63 -1.67
CA GLU A 161 7.24 -17.40 -2.37
C GLU A 161 5.96 -16.62 -2.69
N LEU A 162 5.91 -15.34 -2.30
CA LEU A 162 4.82 -14.43 -2.62
C LEU A 162 5.26 -13.43 -3.69
N SER A 163 5.01 -13.74 -4.96
CA SER A 163 5.36 -12.85 -6.07
C SER A 163 4.25 -11.81 -6.34
N THR A 164 4.14 -10.79 -5.47
CA THR A 164 3.11 -9.72 -5.56
C THR A 164 3.24 -8.84 -6.82
N HIS A 165 4.44 -8.79 -7.39
CA HIS A 165 4.78 -8.12 -8.64
C HIS A 165 4.84 -9.06 -9.86
N GLY A 166 4.46 -10.33 -9.70
CA GLY A 166 4.66 -11.39 -10.70
C GLY A 166 6.09 -11.95 -10.66
N HIS A 167 6.35 -13.02 -11.42
CA HIS A 167 7.71 -13.56 -11.54
C HIS A 167 8.57 -12.63 -12.39
N THR A 168 9.62 -12.08 -11.78
CA THR A 168 10.62 -11.24 -12.44
C THR A 168 11.93 -12.01 -12.58
N GLU A 169 12.67 -11.79 -13.66
CA GLU A 169 14.06 -12.24 -13.74
C GLU A 169 14.85 -11.60 -12.58
N SER A 170 15.70 -12.38 -11.90
CA SER A 170 16.35 -11.99 -10.64
C SER A 170 17.22 -10.74 -10.75
N ASP A 171 17.64 -10.37 -11.97
CA ASP A 171 18.50 -9.23 -12.28
C ASP A 171 17.74 -7.93 -12.60
N ARG A 172 16.39 -7.92 -12.59
CA ARG A 172 15.55 -6.75 -12.90
C ARG A 172 14.38 -6.53 -11.94
N SER A 173 14.52 -7.02 -10.72
CA SER A 173 13.44 -7.03 -9.73
C SER A 173 12.94 -5.62 -9.38
N ILE A 174 13.83 -4.64 -9.20
CA ILE A 174 13.47 -3.26 -8.84
C ILE A 174 12.90 -2.53 -10.04
N THR A 175 13.47 -2.72 -11.23
CA THR A 175 12.99 -2.11 -12.47
C THR A 175 11.55 -2.54 -12.74
N ALA A 176 11.27 -3.85 -12.70
CA ALA A 176 9.93 -4.39 -12.88
C ALA A 176 8.97 -3.93 -11.77
N MET A 177 9.44 -3.82 -10.51
CA MET A 177 8.64 -3.30 -9.40
C MET A 177 8.18 -1.86 -9.65
N CYS A 178 9.10 -0.98 -10.05
CA CYS A 178 8.79 0.42 -10.39
C CYS A 178 7.77 0.50 -11.53
N GLU A 179 8.02 -0.20 -12.65
CA GLU A 179 7.13 -0.16 -13.81
C GLU A 179 5.74 -0.71 -13.51
N ASN A 180 5.66 -1.84 -12.79
CA ASN A 180 4.38 -2.44 -12.40
C ASN A 180 3.58 -1.51 -11.48
N LEU A 181 4.22 -0.83 -10.53
CA LEU A 181 3.55 0.13 -9.66
C LEU A 181 3.10 1.37 -10.42
N ILE A 182 3.91 1.88 -11.35
CA ILE A 182 3.51 2.99 -12.22
C ILE A 182 2.30 2.59 -13.06
N ASP A 183 2.36 1.47 -13.78
CA ASP A 183 1.29 1.00 -14.66
C ASP A 183 -0.02 0.75 -13.89
N LYS A 184 0.05 0.14 -12.70
CA LYS A 184 -1.12 -0.04 -11.83
C LYS A 184 -1.67 1.29 -11.33
N THR A 185 -0.81 2.23 -10.98
CA THR A 185 -1.23 3.55 -10.49
C THR A 185 -1.94 4.32 -11.60
N GLN A 186 -1.36 4.34 -12.81
CA GLN A 186 -1.96 4.98 -14.00
C GLN A 186 -3.36 4.43 -14.30
N ASN A 187 -3.51 3.10 -14.27
CA ASN A 187 -4.81 2.45 -14.52
C ASN A 187 -5.89 2.76 -13.46
N ASN A 188 -5.48 3.21 -12.27
CA ASN A 188 -6.40 3.58 -11.18
C ASN A 188 -6.79 5.05 -11.19
N ILE A 189 -6.06 5.91 -11.89
CA ILE A 189 -6.38 7.34 -12.01
C ILE A 189 -7.48 7.51 -13.06
N LYS A 190 -8.69 7.87 -12.61
CA LYS A 190 -9.84 8.12 -13.51
C LYS A 190 -10.12 9.62 -13.60
N GLY A 191 -10.35 10.09 -14.82
CA GLY A 191 -10.72 11.48 -15.08
C GLY A 191 -11.95 11.94 -14.28
N GLY A 192 -11.90 13.18 -13.79
CA GLY A 192 -12.96 13.85 -13.04
C GLY A 192 -12.87 13.74 -11.52
N GLN A 193 -12.06 12.84 -10.96
CA GLN A 193 -11.89 12.72 -9.49
C GLN A 193 -10.95 13.79 -8.91
N TYR A 194 -10.04 14.35 -9.72
CA TYR A 194 -8.97 15.22 -9.23
C TYR A 194 -9.15 16.70 -9.58
N SER A 195 -10.10 17.04 -10.45
CA SER A 195 -10.21 18.39 -11.03
C SER A 195 -11.00 19.39 -10.16
N ALA A 196 -11.77 18.94 -9.17
CA ALA A 196 -12.71 19.78 -8.43
C ALA A 196 -12.11 20.49 -7.20
N ALA A 197 -11.00 19.97 -6.66
CA ALA A 197 -10.32 20.50 -5.48
C ALA A 197 -8.89 19.92 -5.41
N THR A 198 -8.03 20.48 -4.56
CA THR A 198 -6.72 19.91 -4.24
C THR A 198 -6.88 18.46 -3.78
N THR A 199 -6.54 17.52 -4.66
CA THR A 199 -6.81 16.09 -4.45
C THR A 199 -5.52 15.29 -4.49
N PHE A 200 -5.32 14.48 -3.47
CA PHE A 200 -4.19 13.57 -3.33
C PHE A 200 -4.65 12.15 -3.67
N LEU A 201 -3.81 11.44 -4.43
CA LEU A 201 -4.00 10.02 -4.67
C LEU A 201 -3.42 9.25 -3.48
N VAL A 202 -4.23 8.41 -2.84
CA VAL A 202 -3.79 7.52 -1.76
C VAL A 202 -3.69 6.10 -2.32
N LEU A 203 -2.49 5.54 -2.29
CA LEU A 203 -2.19 4.19 -2.71
C LEU A 203 -1.98 3.31 -1.49
N ASN A 204 -2.95 2.44 -1.20
CA ASN A 204 -2.78 1.46 -0.15
C ASN A 204 -2.08 0.21 -0.72
N LEU A 205 -0.90 -0.10 -0.17
CA LEU A 205 -0.07 -1.21 -0.63
C LEU A 205 -0.26 -2.50 0.20
N MET A 206 -1.41 -2.67 0.86
CA MET A 206 -1.66 -3.84 1.73
C MET A 206 -1.48 -5.20 1.02
N LEU A 207 -1.82 -5.25 -0.27
CA LEU A 207 -1.70 -6.42 -1.15
C LEU A 207 -0.35 -6.50 -1.88
N ILE A 208 0.46 -5.45 -1.83
CA ILE A 208 1.75 -5.39 -2.50
C ILE A 208 2.82 -5.32 -1.42
N ASP A 209 3.42 -6.47 -1.13
CA ASP A 209 4.59 -6.47 -0.26
C ASP A 209 5.78 -5.87 -1.01
N SER A 210 6.32 -4.79 -0.45
CA SER A 210 7.58 -4.25 -0.93
C SER A 210 8.68 -5.02 -0.19
N ALA A 211 9.50 -5.76 -0.93
CA ALA A 211 10.68 -6.46 -0.38
C ALA A 211 11.60 -5.52 0.43
N ARG A 212 11.45 -4.20 0.21
CA ARG A 212 12.07 -3.13 0.97
C ARG A 212 11.01 -2.37 1.74
N THR A 213 11.30 -2.03 2.98
CA THR A 213 10.45 -1.13 3.78
C THR A 213 11.31 0.03 4.28
N GLY A 214 10.67 1.14 4.64
CA GLY A 214 11.35 2.30 5.18
C GLY A 214 11.53 3.47 4.22
N ASN A 215 12.05 4.55 4.79
CA ASN A 215 12.09 5.88 4.18
C ASN A 215 13.02 5.99 2.96
N SER A 216 13.93 5.03 2.77
CA SER A 216 14.78 4.95 1.57
C SER A 216 13.99 4.83 0.27
N MET A 217 12.77 4.27 0.33
CA MET A 217 11.90 4.14 -0.84
C MET A 217 11.41 5.49 -1.39
N LEU A 218 11.43 6.55 -0.57
CA LEU A 218 11.01 7.90 -0.94
C LEU A 218 12.14 8.78 -1.47
N ARG A 219 13.35 8.25 -1.62
CA ARG A 219 14.48 8.98 -2.19
C ARG A 219 14.80 8.45 -3.58
N PRO A 220 15.32 9.28 -4.51
CA PRO A 220 15.65 8.80 -5.85
C PRO A 220 16.65 7.65 -5.80
N VAL A 221 17.67 7.81 -4.95
CA VAL A 221 18.77 6.87 -4.77
C VAL A 221 19.25 6.93 -3.32
N THR A 222 19.47 5.78 -2.68
CA THR A 222 20.07 5.70 -1.32
C THR A 222 21.20 4.69 -1.25
N PRO A 223 22.15 4.85 -0.31
CA PRO A 223 23.02 3.75 0.10
C PRO A 223 22.16 2.53 0.45
N GLY A 224 22.64 1.35 0.10
CA GLY A 224 21.91 0.12 0.36
C GLY A 224 21.95 -0.31 1.81
N TRP A 225 20.90 -1.00 2.21
CA TRP A 225 20.83 -1.74 3.46
C TRP A 225 20.62 -3.22 3.12
N PRO A 226 21.31 -4.16 3.81
CA PRO A 226 22.32 -3.95 4.86
C PRO A 226 23.69 -3.46 4.33
N ASN A 227 23.84 -3.44 3.02
CA ASN A 227 25.12 -3.25 2.34
C ASN A 227 25.34 -1.79 1.95
N ALA A 228 25.95 -1.00 2.84
CA ALA A 228 26.23 0.43 2.61
C ALA A 228 27.15 0.72 1.40
N TRP A 229 27.85 -0.29 0.90
CA TRP A 229 28.66 -0.26 -0.32
C TRP A 229 27.84 -0.37 -1.61
N SER A 230 26.55 -0.71 -1.51
CA SER A 230 25.62 -0.74 -2.63
C SER A 230 24.79 0.55 -2.69
N VAL A 231 24.15 0.78 -3.82
CA VAL A 231 23.24 1.92 -4.02
C VAL A 231 21.96 1.37 -4.60
N ASN A 232 20.81 1.89 -4.16
CA ASN A 232 19.51 1.40 -4.60
C ASN A 232 18.58 2.53 -4.98
N THR A 233 17.75 2.26 -5.98
CA THR A 233 16.68 3.16 -6.40
C THR A 233 15.51 3.10 -5.43
N GLY A 234 14.97 4.26 -5.05
CA GLY A 234 13.72 4.31 -4.30
C GLY A 234 12.53 4.05 -5.21
N VAL A 235 11.85 2.93 -4.94
CA VAL A 235 10.72 2.47 -5.74
C VAL A 235 9.57 3.47 -5.72
N LEU A 236 9.16 3.96 -4.54
CA LEU A 236 8.05 4.90 -4.43
C LEU A 236 8.40 6.25 -5.04
N TRP A 237 9.63 6.74 -4.84
CA TRP A 237 10.12 7.95 -5.51
C TRP A 237 10.00 7.80 -7.03
N SER A 238 10.38 6.65 -7.59
CA SER A 238 10.26 6.39 -9.03
C SER A 238 8.80 6.32 -9.50
N VAL A 239 7.86 5.87 -8.66
CA VAL A 239 6.42 5.93 -8.98
C VAL A 239 5.94 7.37 -9.11
N GLY A 240 6.42 8.28 -8.25
CA GLY A 240 6.08 9.70 -8.33
C GLY A 240 6.82 10.43 -9.46
N PHE A 241 8.14 10.32 -9.47
CA PHE A 241 9.05 11.20 -10.21
C PHE A 241 10.00 10.47 -11.16
N GLY A 242 9.80 9.18 -11.39
CA GLY A 242 10.63 8.42 -12.31
C GLY A 242 10.59 8.99 -13.73
N HIS A 243 11.73 8.99 -14.42
CA HIS A 243 11.81 9.40 -15.81
C HIS A 243 12.16 8.23 -16.71
N VAL A 244 11.66 8.27 -17.95
CA VAL A 244 12.11 7.33 -18.98
C VAL A 244 13.63 7.45 -19.13
N ASP A 245 14.29 6.31 -19.29
CA ASP A 245 15.74 6.16 -19.36
C ASP A 245 16.53 6.39 -18.05
N GLN A 246 15.86 6.69 -16.93
CA GLN A 246 16.48 6.74 -15.61
C GLN A 246 17.14 5.40 -15.28
N LEU A 247 18.38 5.42 -14.79
CA LEU A 247 19.05 4.21 -14.33
C LEU A 247 18.39 3.68 -13.06
N VAL A 248 18.07 2.40 -13.08
CA VAL A 248 17.51 1.69 -11.92
C VAL A 248 18.63 0.85 -11.29
N HIS A 249 18.83 1.09 -10.00
CA HIS A 249 19.81 0.41 -9.18
C HIS A 249 19.12 -0.62 -8.29
N GLY A 250 19.48 -1.88 -8.47
CA GLY A 250 19.03 -3.02 -7.68
C GLY A 250 20.07 -3.45 -6.64
N GLU A 251 19.79 -4.57 -5.97
CA GLU A 251 20.72 -5.14 -5.00
C GLU A 251 21.80 -5.95 -5.70
N PRO A 252 23.08 -5.54 -5.64
CA PRO A 252 24.16 -6.38 -6.14
C PRO A 252 24.34 -7.61 -5.24
N GLU A 253 24.51 -8.79 -5.87
CA GLU A 253 24.72 -10.05 -5.14
C GLU A 253 25.98 -10.04 -4.24
N PHE A 254 27.03 -9.31 -4.63
CA PHE A 254 28.28 -9.20 -3.89
C PHE A 254 29.02 -7.90 -4.22
N GLU A 255 29.96 -7.53 -3.34
CA GLU A 255 30.77 -6.31 -3.49
C GLU A 255 31.56 -6.32 -4.80
N GLY A 256 31.46 -5.23 -5.56
CA GLY A 256 32.10 -5.07 -6.87
C GLY A 256 31.27 -5.56 -8.06
N LYS A 257 30.14 -6.25 -7.85
CA LYS A 257 29.19 -6.53 -8.94
C LYS A 257 28.44 -5.25 -9.32
N PRO A 258 28.21 -4.97 -10.63
CA PRO A 258 27.37 -3.85 -11.05
C PRO A 258 25.97 -3.95 -10.44
N ALA A 259 25.47 -2.83 -9.92
CA ALA A 259 24.13 -2.73 -9.31
C ALA A 259 23.07 -2.16 -10.27
N ILE A 260 23.43 -1.75 -11.48
CA ILE A 260 22.48 -1.22 -12.46
C ILE A 260 21.72 -2.41 -13.08
N GLU A 261 20.43 -2.49 -12.80
CA GLU A 261 19.52 -3.49 -13.39
C GLU A 261 19.12 -3.11 -14.83
N GLY A 262 18.98 -1.81 -15.08
CA GLY A 262 18.53 -1.31 -16.37
C GLY A 262 18.11 0.14 -16.36
N ARG A 263 17.23 0.47 -17.31
CA ARG A 263 16.63 1.79 -17.50
C ARG A 263 15.13 1.69 -17.29
N LEU A 264 14.55 2.68 -16.62
CA LEU A 264 13.12 2.78 -16.42
C LEU A 264 12.43 3.10 -17.76
N GLY A 265 11.44 2.29 -18.16
CA GLY A 265 10.67 2.46 -19.38
C GLY A 265 9.34 3.20 -19.17
N ARG A 266 9.12 3.79 -17.99
CA ARG A 266 7.88 4.48 -17.61
C ARG A 266 8.16 5.84 -16.99
N GLN A 267 7.22 6.76 -17.20
CA GLN A 267 7.22 8.06 -16.55
C GLN A 267 6.37 8.00 -15.27
N GLY A 268 6.92 8.52 -14.17
CA GLY A 268 6.25 8.65 -12.89
C GLY A 268 5.03 9.57 -12.97
N ILE A 269 4.08 9.35 -12.06
CA ILE A 269 2.76 9.98 -12.10
C ILE A 269 2.82 11.49 -11.95
N LEU A 270 3.65 12.00 -11.03
CA LEU A 270 3.74 13.44 -10.76
C LEU A 270 4.54 14.17 -11.85
N GLU A 271 5.43 13.46 -12.55
CA GLU A 271 6.15 14.00 -13.71
C GLU A 271 5.34 13.95 -15.01
N ASN A 272 4.34 13.07 -15.10
CA ASN A 272 3.53 12.92 -16.30
C ASN A 272 2.57 14.12 -16.50
N PRO A 273 2.61 14.81 -17.66
CA PRO A 273 1.71 15.91 -17.99
C PRO A 273 0.20 15.54 -17.98
N ASP A 274 -0.13 14.27 -18.18
CA ASP A 274 -1.53 13.81 -18.19
C ASP A 274 -2.16 13.75 -16.78
N TYR A 275 -1.34 13.81 -15.72
CA TYR A 275 -1.78 13.68 -14.33
C TYR A 275 -1.46 14.91 -13.46
N GLN A 276 -1.43 16.11 -14.06
CA GLN A 276 -1.16 17.38 -13.34
C GLN A 276 -2.23 17.74 -12.28
N ASP A 277 -3.43 17.17 -12.40
CA ASP A 277 -4.50 17.33 -11.41
C ASP A 277 -4.23 16.55 -10.12
N VAL A 278 -3.38 15.51 -10.17
CA VAL A 278 -2.92 14.81 -8.96
C VAL A 278 -1.86 15.68 -8.28
N LYS A 279 -2.19 16.18 -7.08
CA LYS A 279 -1.34 17.14 -6.34
C LYS A 279 -0.23 16.47 -5.54
N GLY A 280 -0.42 15.22 -5.18
CA GLY A 280 0.58 14.39 -4.55
C GLY A 280 0.08 12.96 -4.44
N ILE A 281 1.00 12.07 -4.07
CA ILE A 281 0.72 10.67 -3.82
C ILE A 281 1.03 10.39 -2.35
N LEU A 282 0.06 9.80 -1.66
CA LEU A 282 0.23 9.25 -0.32
C LEU A 282 0.26 7.73 -0.43
N PHE A 283 1.25 7.07 0.14
CA PHE A 283 1.35 5.62 0.17
C PHE A 283 1.06 5.11 1.57
N VAL A 284 0.10 4.20 1.72
CA VAL A 284 -0.07 3.47 2.98
C VAL A 284 0.86 2.26 2.93
N MET A 285 1.97 2.38 3.64
CA MET A 285 3.02 1.37 3.74
C MET A 285 2.76 0.45 4.91
N HIS A 286 3.08 -0.84 4.73
CA HIS A 286 2.89 -1.87 5.74
C HIS A 286 4.23 -2.48 6.10
N SER A 287 4.70 -2.22 7.32
CA SER A 287 5.92 -2.81 7.85
C SER A 287 5.60 -3.80 8.97
N ARG A 288 6.61 -4.51 9.47
CA ARG A 288 6.45 -5.39 10.65
C ARG A 288 6.11 -4.63 11.93
N ILE A 289 6.46 -3.35 12.00
CA ILE A 289 6.23 -2.50 13.19
C ILE A 289 4.91 -1.72 13.12
N GLY A 290 4.18 -1.81 12.01
CA GLY A 290 2.91 -1.12 11.80
C GLY A 290 2.78 -0.51 10.42
N ALA A 291 1.63 0.13 10.17
CA ALA A 291 1.37 0.87 8.94
C ALA A 291 1.70 2.36 9.11
N ALA A 292 2.19 2.98 8.04
CA ALA A 292 2.55 4.41 8.02
C ALA A 292 2.14 5.04 6.69
N ILE A 293 1.93 6.36 6.70
CA ILE A 293 1.61 7.13 5.49
C ILE A 293 2.87 7.82 5.01
N TYR A 294 3.27 7.53 3.78
CA TYR A 294 4.41 8.13 3.10
C TYR A 294 3.90 9.11 2.03
N GLY A 295 4.62 10.18 1.72
CA GLY A 295 4.16 11.23 0.81
C GLY A 295 5.16 11.61 -0.28
N LEU A 296 4.65 11.90 -1.47
CA LEU A 296 5.39 12.56 -2.54
C LEU A 296 4.55 13.67 -3.14
N TRP A 297 5.17 14.83 -3.36
CA TRP A 297 4.54 15.98 -4.01
C TRP A 297 5.60 16.85 -4.69
N ARG A 298 5.19 17.63 -5.69
CA ARG A 298 6.13 18.44 -6.46
C ARG A 298 6.69 19.57 -5.60
N SER A 299 7.97 19.89 -5.72
CA SER A 299 8.64 20.95 -4.96
C SER A 299 7.92 22.29 -5.13
N LYS A 300 7.53 22.63 -6.37
CA LYS A 300 6.77 23.86 -6.69
C LYS A 300 5.43 23.95 -5.96
N ASP A 301 4.73 22.82 -5.84
CA ASP A 301 3.41 22.76 -5.20
C ASP A 301 3.59 22.89 -3.69
N HIS A 302 4.61 22.23 -3.13
CA HIS A 302 4.96 22.32 -1.72
C HIS A 302 5.35 23.74 -1.29
N THR A 303 6.22 24.40 -2.05
CA THR A 303 6.59 25.81 -1.80
C THR A 303 5.35 26.70 -1.81
N HIS A 304 4.47 26.51 -2.80
CA HIS A 304 3.22 27.26 -2.86
C HIS A 304 2.35 27.06 -1.61
N TRP A 305 2.20 25.81 -1.14
CA TRP A 305 1.42 25.54 0.07
C TRP A 305 2.06 26.14 1.31
N TRP A 306 3.39 26.08 1.44
CA TRP A 306 4.07 26.66 2.59
C TRP A 306 3.96 28.20 2.65
N ASP A 307 3.99 28.85 1.48
CA ASP A 307 3.95 30.30 1.38
C ASP A 307 2.52 30.87 1.41
N HIS A 308 1.52 30.10 0.95
CA HIS A 308 0.17 30.62 0.71
C HIS A 308 -0.97 29.78 1.30
N GLU A 309 -0.76 28.49 1.60
CA GLU A 309 -1.77 27.56 2.12
C GLU A 309 -1.23 26.76 3.32
N GLN A 310 -0.68 27.47 4.32
CA GLN A 310 0.03 26.84 5.45
C GLN A 310 -0.78 25.74 6.16
N ASP A 311 -2.10 25.92 6.29
CA ASP A 311 -2.96 24.91 6.89
C ASP A 311 -2.96 23.58 6.10
N LEU A 312 -2.86 23.64 4.76
CA LEU A 312 -2.73 22.45 3.92
C LEU A 312 -1.37 21.79 4.15
N ALA A 313 -0.29 22.56 4.16
CA ALA A 313 1.04 22.04 4.43
C ALA A 313 1.12 21.35 5.79
N ASP A 314 0.55 21.97 6.84
CA ASP A 314 0.46 21.40 8.19
C ASP A 314 -0.30 20.07 8.21
N VAL A 315 -1.40 19.97 7.45
CA VAL A 315 -2.16 18.72 7.31
C VAL A 315 -1.31 17.62 6.66
N LEU A 316 -0.55 17.94 5.60
CA LEU A 316 0.29 16.96 4.91
C LEU A 316 1.47 16.50 5.78
N VAL A 317 2.09 17.42 6.53
CA VAL A 317 3.16 17.10 7.49
C VAL A 317 2.63 16.21 8.61
N LYS A 318 1.44 16.51 9.16
CA LYS A 318 0.80 15.65 10.17
C LYS A 318 0.50 14.27 9.62
N LEU A 319 -0.11 14.17 8.43
CA LEU A 319 -0.42 12.90 7.79
C LEU A 319 0.82 12.02 7.63
N THR A 320 1.95 12.60 7.21
CA THR A 320 3.14 11.84 6.82
C THR A 320 4.20 11.70 7.91
N GLN A 321 4.14 12.47 9.00
CA GLN A 321 5.08 12.40 10.14
C GLN A 321 6.57 12.38 9.72
N ASN A 322 6.96 13.27 8.78
CA ASN A 322 8.29 13.36 8.14
C ASN A 322 8.60 12.34 7.04
N ASN A 323 7.71 11.39 6.75
CA ASN A 323 7.90 10.42 5.68
C ASN A 323 7.44 11.01 4.34
N TYR A 324 8.10 12.08 3.87
CA TYR A 324 7.77 12.69 2.59
C TYR A 324 8.98 13.21 1.83
N ASN A 325 8.82 13.39 0.51
CA ASN A 325 9.85 13.96 -0.35
C ASN A 325 9.30 14.59 -1.62
N ASP A 326 10.20 15.19 -2.40
CA ASP A 326 9.94 15.79 -3.71
C ASP A 326 10.90 15.30 -4.81
N GLU A 327 10.71 15.78 -6.03
CA GLU A 327 11.54 15.45 -7.21
C GLU A 327 13.00 15.92 -7.09
N LEU A 328 13.30 16.83 -6.16
CA LEU A 328 14.64 17.37 -5.96
C LEU A 328 15.36 16.71 -4.78
N ASP A 329 14.73 15.74 -4.10
CA ASP A 329 15.20 15.13 -2.85
C ASP A 329 15.43 16.18 -1.75
N THR A 330 14.71 17.31 -1.77
CA THR A 330 14.92 18.43 -0.83
C THR A 330 14.71 18.01 0.62
N TYR A 331 13.83 17.03 0.84
CA TYR A 331 13.47 16.52 2.16
C TYR A 331 14.13 15.17 2.47
N GLY A 332 15.09 14.72 1.64
CA GLY A 332 15.84 13.49 1.87
C GLY A 332 16.55 13.42 3.22
N PHE A 333 16.89 14.57 3.81
CA PHE A 333 17.50 14.67 5.14
C PHE A 333 16.53 14.29 6.28
N ASN A 334 15.21 14.47 6.09
CA ASN A 334 14.20 14.03 7.06
C ASN A 334 14.08 12.51 7.06
N LEU A 335 14.36 11.89 5.92
CA LEU A 335 14.24 10.45 5.68
C LEU A 335 15.43 9.65 6.22
N SER A 336 16.55 10.29 6.56
CA SER A 336 17.77 9.64 7.06
C SER A 336 17.81 9.40 8.58
N THR A 337 16.75 9.72 9.32
CA THR A 337 16.76 9.71 10.80
C THR A 337 16.11 8.49 11.46
N ALA A 338 15.62 7.51 10.70
CA ALA A 338 15.11 6.26 11.26
C ALA A 338 16.06 5.09 10.91
N PRO A 339 16.85 4.56 11.87
CA PRO A 339 17.55 3.29 11.70
C PRO A 339 16.57 2.10 11.61
#